data_AF-N6UH90-F1
#
_entry.id   AF-N6UH90-F1
#
_cell.length_a   1.000
_cell.length_b   1.000
_cell.length_c   1.000
_cell.angle_alpha   90.00
_cell.angle_beta   90.00
_cell.angle_gamma   90.00
#
_symmetry.space_group_name_H-M   'P 1'
#
loop_
_entity.id
_entity.type
_entity.pdbx_description
1 polymer ?
#
loop_
_entity_poly.entity_id
_entity_poly.type
_entity_poly.pdbx_seq_one_letter_code
_entity_poly.pdbx_strand_id
1 'polypeptide(L)'
;MDLSKVPNEKKLALCRQYFKVGFALLPLVWAVNALWFFGEAFRKPPFSEQRQIRKYVVCSGLGALLWLLGVGAWVVVFQVNRARWGAMADQLSFIIPLGMP
;
A
#
# COMPACT_ATOMS: atom_id res chain seq x y z
N MET A 1 -11.82 -5.84 13.59
CA MET A 1 -13.25 -5.67 13.21
C MET A 1 -13.68 -6.87 12.40
N ASP A 2 -14.84 -7.47 12.71
CA ASP A 2 -15.35 -8.61 11.96
C ASP A 2 -16.20 -8.13 10.78
N LEU A 3 -15.72 -8.37 9.54
CA LEU A 3 -16.42 -7.98 8.31
C LEU A 3 -17.75 -8.74 8.13
N SER A 4 -17.93 -9.89 8.76
CA SER A 4 -19.17 -10.66 8.63
C SER A 4 -20.37 -9.93 9.24
N LYS A 5 -20.13 -9.09 10.25
CA LYS A 5 -21.17 -8.36 11.01
C LYS A 5 -21.50 -6.99 10.41
N VAL A 6 -20.81 -6.57 9.35
CA VAL A 6 -20.97 -5.25 8.72
C VAL A 6 -21.90 -5.37 7.51
N PRO A 7 -22.93 -4.52 7.36
CA PRO A 7 -23.79 -4.52 6.18
C PRO A 7 -23.01 -4.14 4.91
N ASN A 8 -23.44 -4.66 3.76
CA ASN A 8 -22.68 -4.56 2.51
C ASN A 8 -22.40 -3.11 2.06
N GLU A 9 -23.34 -2.18 2.28
CA GLU A 9 -23.11 -0.76 1.97
C GLU A 9 -22.00 -0.14 2.82
N LYS A 10 -21.94 -0.48 4.12
CA LYS A 10 -20.87 0.00 5.01
C LYS A 10 -19.52 -0.60 4.62
N LYS A 11 -19.47 -1.84 4.12
CA LYS A 11 -18.24 -2.43 3.57
C LYS A 11 -17.73 -1.65 2.36
N LEU A 12 -18.62 -1.27 1.46
CA LEU A 12 -18.27 -0.46 0.29
C LEU A 12 -17.74 0.92 0.71
N ALA A 13 -18.42 1.58 1.66
CA ALA A 13 -18.00 2.87 2.18
C ALA A 13 -16.60 2.79 2.83
N LEU A 14 -16.35 1.77 3.65
CA LEU A 14 -15.05 1.50 4.26
C LEU A 14 -13.98 1.27 3.20
N CYS A 15 -14.21 0.38 2.23
CA CYS A 15 -13.25 0.09 1.17
C CYS A 15 -12.89 1.35 0.35
N ARG A 16 -13.89 2.19 0.06
CA ARG A 16 -13.69 3.47 -0.63
C ARG A 16 -12.89 4.46 0.22
N GLN A 17 -13.15 4.54 1.52
CA GLN A 17 -12.42 5.42 2.42
C GLN A 17 -10.95 5.00 2.56
N TYR A 18 -10.68 3.70 2.74
CA TYR A 18 -9.32 3.17 2.77
C TYR A 18 -8.58 3.44 1.46
N PHE A 19 -9.26 3.28 0.32
CA PHE A 19 -8.69 3.63 -0.97
C PHE A 19 -8.32 5.12 -1.07
N LYS A 20 -9.19 6.02 -0.61
CA LYS A 20 -8.91 7.47 -0.59
C LYS A 20 -7.76 7.84 0.35
N VAL A 21 -7.74 7.28 1.56
CA VAL A 21 -6.69 7.53 2.55
C VAL A 21 -5.33 7.05 2.05
N GLY A 22 -5.27 5.98 1.28
CA GLY A 22 -4.00 5.50 0.70
C GLY A 22 -3.30 6.51 -0.23
N PHE A 23 -4.03 7.48 -0.82
CA PHE A 23 -3.42 8.56 -1.60
C PHE A 23 -2.60 9.55 -0.76
N ALA A 24 -2.73 9.55 0.56
CA ALA A 24 -1.90 10.35 1.47
C ALA A 24 -0.49 9.74 1.68
N LEU A 25 0.08 9.13 0.62
CA LEU A 25 1.38 8.42 0.64
C LEU A 25 1.43 7.24 1.62
N LEU A 26 0.31 6.53 1.79
CA LEU A 26 0.16 5.43 2.74
C LEU A 26 -0.03 4.09 2.01
N PRO A 27 1.03 3.51 1.43
CA PRO A 27 0.91 2.26 0.66
C PRO A 27 0.47 1.06 1.48
N LEU A 28 0.81 1.04 2.78
CA LEU A 28 0.36 -0.01 3.70
C LEU A 28 -1.16 0.00 3.87
N VAL A 29 -1.81 1.17 3.82
CA VAL A 29 -3.28 1.26 3.88
C VAL A 29 -3.92 0.63 2.64
N TRP A 30 -3.36 0.88 1.46
CA TRP A 30 -3.79 0.21 0.23
C TRP A 30 -3.58 -1.31 0.28
N ALA A 31 -2.44 -1.77 0.82
CA ALA A 31 -2.17 -3.20 1.00
C ALA A 31 -3.18 -3.85 1.95
N VAL A 32 -3.45 -3.23 3.10
CA VAL A 32 -4.47 -3.70 4.06
C VAL A 32 -5.85 -3.73 3.44
N ASN A 33 -6.24 -2.68 2.69
CA ASN A 33 -7.51 -2.65 1.97
C ASN A 33 -7.63 -3.81 0.98
N ALA A 34 -6.58 -4.07 0.21
CA ALA A 34 -6.56 -5.14 -0.78
C ALA A 34 -6.69 -6.52 -0.12
N LEU A 35 -5.90 -6.80 0.92
CA LEU A 35 -5.89 -8.09 1.62
C LEU A 35 -7.18 -8.35 2.41
N TRP A 36 -7.67 -7.35 3.13
CA TRP A 36 -8.81 -7.51 4.03
C TRP A 36 -10.13 -7.67 3.27
N PHE A 37 -10.32 -6.94 2.17
CA PHE A 37 -11.50 -7.05 1.32
C PHE A 37 -11.37 -8.08 0.19
N PHE A 38 -10.21 -8.75 0.04
CA PHE A 38 -10.00 -9.80 -0.97
C PHE A 38 -11.04 -10.93 -0.85
N GLY A 39 -11.31 -11.38 0.38
CA GLY A 39 -12.31 -12.42 0.64
C GLY A 39 -13.72 -12.01 0.24
N GLU A 40 -14.12 -10.77 0.54
CA GLU A 40 -15.44 -10.24 0.15
C GLU A 40 -15.55 -10.04 -1.37
N ALA A 41 -14.45 -9.64 -2.02
CA ALA A 41 -14.42 -9.36 -3.46
C ALA A 41 -14.39 -10.62 -4.34
N PHE A 42 -13.75 -11.71 -3.90
CA PHE A 42 -13.47 -12.88 -4.74
C PHE A 42 -13.99 -14.22 -4.20
N ARG A 43 -14.22 -14.36 -2.89
CA ARG A 43 -14.64 -15.65 -2.29
C ARG A 43 -16.14 -15.74 -1.99
N LYS A 44 -16.84 -14.61 -1.87
CA LYS A 44 -18.27 -14.60 -1.53
C LYS A 44 -19.19 -14.67 -2.76
N PRO A 45 -20.43 -15.20 -2.61
CA PRO A 45 -21.43 -15.18 -3.66
C PRO A 45 -21.71 -13.76 -4.17
N PRO A 46 -22.17 -13.60 -5.43
CA PRO A 46 -22.40 -12.30 -6.02
C PRO A 46 -23.48 -11.50 -5.27
N PHE A 47 -23.14 -10.24 -4.95
CA PHE A 47 -24.04 -9.24 -4.39
C PHE A 47 -23.86 -7.88 -5.11
N SER A 48 -24.83 -6.98 -4.99
CA SER A 48 -24.92 -5.73 -5.75
C SER A 48 -23.66 -4.86 -5.70
N GLU A 49 -23.05 -4.69 -4.52
CA GLU A 49 -21.87 -3.82 -4.34
C GLU A 49 -20.54 -4.51 -4.66
N GLN A 50 -20.53 -5.83 -4.87
CA GLN A 50 -19.30 -6.62 -5.00
C GLN A 50 -18.43 -6.15 -6.17
N ARG A 51 -19.04 -5.77 -7.30
CA ARG A 51 -18.32 -5.27 -8.48
C ARG A 51 -17.54 -3.99 -8.18
N GLN A 52 -18.11 -3.10 -7.37
CA GLN A 52 -17.43 -1.86 -6.96
C GLN A 52 -16.29 -2.17 -5.99
N ILE A 53 -16.52 -3.02 -4.98
CA ILE A 53 -15.49 -3.44 -4.03
C ILE A 53 -14.31 -4.08 -4.76
N ARG A 54 -14.57 -4.97 -5.72
CA ARG A 54 -13.53 -5.61 -6.53
C ARG A 54 -12.67 -4.59 -7.28
N LYS A 55 -13.27 -3.55 -7.86
CA LYS A 55 -12.53 -2.47 -8.54
C LYS A 55 -11.61 -1.75 -7.54
N TYR A 56 -12.10 -1.36 -6.37
CA TYR A 56 -11.29 -0.68 -5.36
C TYR A 56 -10.18 -1.56 -4.78
N VAL A 57 -10.45 -2.85 -4.58
CA VAL A 57 -9.45 -3.84 -4.10
C VAL A 57 -8.33 -3.99 -5.12
N VAL A 58 -8.65 -4.15 -6.41
CA VAL A 58 -7.64 -4.27 -7.47
C VAL A 58 -6.85 -2.97 -7.62
N CYS A 59 -7.49 -1.81 -7.65
CA CYS A 59 -6.80 -0.53 -7.72
C CYS A 59 -5.90 -0.28 -6.50
N SER A 60 -6.35 -0.64 -5.29
CA SER A 60 -5.53 -0.54 -4.07
C SER A 60 -4.33 -1.49 -4.15
N GLY A 61 -4.52 -2.73 -4.59
CA GLY A 61 -3.43 -3.70 -4.76
C GLY A 61 -2.38 -3.23 -5.75
N LEU A 62 -2.80 -2.68 -6.90
CA LEU A 62 -1.89 -2.09 -7.89
C LEU A 62 -1.16 -0.87 -7.34
N GLY A 63 -1.86 0.02 -6.62
CA GLY A 63 -1.24 1.18 -5.97
C GLY A 63 -0.20 0.77 -4.94
N ALA A 64 -0.49 -0.23 -4.10
CA ALA A 64 0.45 -0.77 -3.13
C ALA A 64 1.69 -1.40 -3.80
N LEU A 65 1.49 -2.16 -4.89
CA LEU A 65 2.59 -2.75 -5.65
C LEU A 65 3.47 -1.68 -6.31
N LEU A 66 2.87 -0.66 -6.92
CA LEU A 66 3.59 0.46 -7.50
C LEU A 66 4.47 1.17 -6.45
N TRP A 67 3.91 1.42 -5.26
CA TRP A 67 4.68 2.00 -4.15
C TRP A 67 5.80 1.11 -3.66
N LEU A 68 5.55 -0.19 -3.54
CA LEU A 68 6.57 -1.16 -3.14
C LEU A 68 7.75 -1.15 -4.12
N LEU A 69 7.46 -1.13 -5.43
CA LEU A 69 8.48 -1.05 -6.45
C LEU A 69 9.20 0.31 -6.43
N GLY A 70 8.48 1.41 -6.27
CA GLY A 70 9.07 2.76 -6.21
C GLY A 70 10.00 2.94 -5.01
N VAL A 71 9.55 2.56 -3.81
CA VAL A 71 10.36 2.62 -2.58
C VAL A 71 11.50 1.61 -2.65
N GLY A 72 11.25 0.39 -3.13
CA GLY A 72 12.28 -0.63 -3.31
C GLY A 72 13.38 -0.17 -4.25
N ALA A 73 13.01 0.39 -5.41
CA ALA A 73 13.96 0.97 -6.35
C ALA A 73 14.74 2.13 -5.73
N TRP A 74 14.09 3.03 -4.99
CA TRP A 74 14.76 4.12 -4.28
C TRP A 74 15.77 3.59 -3.25
N VAL A 75 15.38 2.60 -2.45
CA VAL A 75 16.29 1.97 -1.47
C VAL A 75 17.49 1.35 -2.17
N VAL A 76 17.29 0.61 -3.27
CA VAL A 76 18.40 0.01 -4.03
C VAL A 76 19.33 1.10 -4.59
N VAL A 77 18.79 2.12 -5.24
CA VAL A 77 19.58 3.22 -5.81
C VAL A 77 20.36 3.95 -4.71
N PHE A 78 19.71 4.28 -3.60
CA PHE A 78 20.34 4.96 -2.47
C PHE A 78 21.46 4.10 -1.89
N GLN A 79 21.21 2.82 -1.57
CA GLN A 79 22.22 1.95 -0.96
C GLN A 79 23.43 1.71 -1.88
N VAL A 80 23.21 1.54 -3.19
CA VAL A 80 24.29 1.34 -4.16
C VAL A 80 25.14 2.60 -4.38
N ASN A 81 24.51 3.78 -4.35
CA ASN A 81 25.20 5.04 -4.68
C ASN A 81 25.53 5.90 -3.46
N ARG A 82 25.13 5.53 -2.24
CA ARG A 82 25.29 6.31 -1.00
C ARG A 82 26.72 6.85 -0.86
N ALA A 83 27.72 5.96 -0.91
CA ALA A 83 29.12 6.32 -0.77
C ALA A 83 29.62 7.26 -1.88
N ARG A 84 29.07 7.14 -3.10
CA ARG A 84 29.43 8.00 -4.25
C ARG A 84 28.82 9.40 -4.13
N TRP A 85 27.68 9.52 -3.48
CA TRP A 85 26.95 10.78 -3.31
C TRP A 85 27.52 11.64 -2.17
N GLY A 86 28.41 11.10 -1.33
CA GLY A 86 29.15 11.83 -0.30
C GLY A 86 28.24 12.63 0.63
N ALA A 87 28.57 13.91 0.83
CA ALA A 87 27.88 14.79 1.77
C ALA A 87 26.34 14.86 1.58
N MET A 88 25.85 14.75 0.34
CA MET A 88 24.41 14.73 0.06
C MET A 88 23.75 13.48 0.66
N ALA A 89 24.37 12.31 0.49
CA ALA A 89 23.84 11.07 1.04
C ALA A 89 23.98 11.01 2.55
N ASP A 90 25.01 11.62 3.14
CA ASP A 90 25.14 11.72 4.59
C ASP A 90 24.05 12.59 5.21
N GLN A 91 23.67 13.69 4.56
CA GLN A 91 22.54 14.53 4.98
C GLN A 91 21.17 13.83 4.84
N LEU A 92 21.01 12.99 3.82
CA LEU A 92 19.81 12.19 3.61
C LEU A 92 19.75 10.93 4.49
N SER A 93 20.90 10.51 5.04
CA SER A 93 21.00 9.30 5.86
C SER A 93 20.55 9.59 7.29
N PHE A 94 19.48 8.92 7.71
CA PHE A 94 19.09 8.92 9.12
C PHE A 94 20.02 8.06 9.98
N ILE A 95 20.57 6.98 9.40
CA ILE A 95 21.48 6.05 10.06
C ILE A 95 22.71 5.90 9.16
N ILE A 96 23.88 6.27 9.68
CA ILE A 96 25.16 6.16 8.97
C ILE A 96 25.88 4.90 9.49
N PRO A 97 26.23 3.94 8.62
CA PRO A 97 26.98 2.76 9.03
C PRO A 97 28.41 3.15 9.41
N LEU A 98 28.82 2.83 10.65
CA LEU A 98 30.14 3.21 11.20
C LEU A 98 31.34 2.49 10.54
N GLY A 99 31.09 1.39 9.82
CA GLY A 99 32.13 0.51 9.27
C GLY A 99 32.29 0.53 7.74
N MET A 100 31.49 1.33 7.02
CA MET A 100 31.60 1.44 5.57
C MET A 100 31.64 2.92 5.17
N PRO A 101 32.64 3.37 4.39
CA PRO A 101 32.68 4.74 3.88
C PRO A 101 31.46 5.07 3.02
#